data_AF-A0A6S6RYE2-F1
#
_entry.id   AF-A0A6S6RYE2-F1
#
_cell.length_a   1.000
_cell.length_b   1.000
_cell.length_c   1.000
_cell.angle_alpha   90.00
_cell.angle_beta   90.00
_cell.angle_gamma   90.00
#
_symmetry.space_group_name_H-M   'P 1'
#
loop_
_entity.id
_entity.type
_entity.pdbx_description
1 polymer ?
#
loop_
_entity_poly.entity_id
_entity_poly.type
_entity_poly.pdbx_seq_one_letter_code
_entity_poly.pdbx_strand_id
1 'polypeptide(L)'
;MNFNLKIIFILIIVLFTNLHSENLGHRLGGDIYGAENTIHTYKKAIKNLQKKKLFKYVELDIQETKDSQIILFHDKTIEKLVPKSKHNLKVLKNILKKKKFHKIEIKDLTLKETSQLILEQNSKIPTLKELLDVSIKLKVYKPIHIEVKNLYSDKARLELIELASTYSKHQKISFIAFQKNFYKSFPNTQRWLKIFQKNNLKFYQIDKHEFTKEKLKNTPKEYKVLLEETKFSIKNKTQRTQSFTFEIKEKLKKNTYINIGIYNGHDNSGDNGLNFKVENQNGKWLMANFSKKKDWEWFRINIKNNQKLILTIEDNDTSFKGKFPGNGGLIKILLEIN
;
A
#
# COMPACT_ATOMS: atom_id res chain seq x y z
N MET A 1 29.47 -19.78 23.50
CA MET A 1 29.72 -19.02 22.26
C MET A 1 28.52 -18.08 22.03
N ASN A 2 28.65 -16.80 22.43
CA ASN A 2 27.55 -15.84 22.38
C ASN A 2 27.32 -15.35 20.95
N PHE A 3 26.18 -15.71 20.36
CA PHE A 3 25.79 -15.26 19.02
C PHE A 3 25.31 -13.81 19.07
N ASN A 4 26.20 -12.87 18.75
CA ASN A 4 25.85 -11.47 18.49
C ASN A 4 25.14 -11.37 17.14
N LEU A 5 23.80 -11.54 17.15
CA LEU A 5 22.94 -11.24 16.01
C LEU A 5 22.82 -9.72 15.90
N LYS A 6 23.79 -9.06 15.26
CA LYS A 6 23.65 -7.63 14.89
C LYS A 6 22.54 -7.51 13.85
N ILE A 7 21.32 -7.24 14.30
CA ILE A 7 20.24 -6.73 13.46
C ILE A 7 20.66 -5.33 13.04
N ILE A 8 21.25 -5.22 11.84
CA ILE A 8 21.53 -3.92 11.24
C ILE A 8 20.17 -3.41 10.74
N PHE A 9 19.59 -2.47 11.48
CA PHE A 9 18.56 -1.57 10.95
C PHE A 9 19.23 -0.74 9.86
N ILE A 10 19.17 -1.21 8.61
CA ILE A 10 19.52 -0.36 7.48
C ILE A 10 18.33 0.58 7.28
N LEU A 11 18.44 1.78 7.84
CA LEU A 11 17.68 2.92 7.37
C LEU A 11 18.10 3.12 5.92
N ILE A 12 17.29 2.64 4.98
CA ILE A 12 17.46 2.97 3.57
C ILE A 12 17.08 4.45 3.48
N ILE A 13 18.06 5.33 3.69
CA ILE A 13 17.95 6.75 3.36
C ILE A 13 17.94 6.79 1.83
N VAL A 14 16.77 6.61 1.22
CA VAL A 14 16.58 7.11 -0.13
C VAL A 14 16.36 8.60 -0.01
N LEU A 15 17.41 9.35 -0.34
CA LEU A 15 17.36 10.78 -0.60
C LEU A 15 16.27 11.06 -1.66
N PHE A 16 15.07 11.43 -1.21
CA PHE A 16 13.99 11.92 -2.04
C PHE A 16 13.52 13.28 -1.52
N THR A 17 14.15 14.33 -2.04
CA THR A 17 13.53 15.65 -2.11
C THR A 17 12.54 15.68 -3.28
N ASN A 18 11.25 15.73 -2.95
CA ASN A 18 10.16 16.37 -3.71
C ASN A 18 10.04 16.15 -5.24
N LEU A 19 9.82 14.90 -5.64
CA LEU A 19 8.85 14.58 -6.68
C LEU A 19 8.20 13.26 -6.28
N HIS A 20 6.96 13.03 -6.69
CA HIS A 20 6.30 11.73 -6.65
C HIS A 20 7.19 10.71 -7.37
N SER A 21 8.17 10.13 -6.68
CA SER A 21 9.21 9.33 -7.33
C SER A 21 8.74 7.89 -7.41
N GLU A 22 7.54 7.69 -7.96
CA GLU A 22 7.01 6.36 -8.26
C GLU A 22 8.05 5.66 -9.13
N ASN A 23 8.59 4.56 -8.60
CA ASN A 23 9.47 3.71 -9.37
C ASN A 23 8.64 3.15 -10.53
N LEU A 24 8.98 3.49 -11.78
CA LEU A 24 8.19 3.06 -12.95
C LEU A 24 8.22 1.54 -13.20
N GLY A 25 8.99 0.78 -12.41
CA GLY A 25 9.00 -0.68 -12.42
C GLY A 25 8.11 -1.32 -11.36
N HIS A 26 7.29 -0.54 -10.63
CA HIS A 26 6.32 -1.06 -9.66
C HIS A 26 5.35 -2.06 -10.33
N ARG A 27 5.20 -3.24 -9.72
CA ARG A 27 4.41 -4.38 -10.24
C ARG A 27 4.66 -4.68 -11.71
N LEU A 28 5.94 -4.68 -12.11
CA LEU A 28 6.41 -4.88 -13.48
C LEU A 28 6.01 -3.78 -14.47
N GLY A 29 5.70 -2.57 -13.99
CA GLY A 29 5.14 -1.48 -14.78
C GLY A 29 3.62 -1.59 -14.99
N GLY A 30 2.93 -2.33 -14.12
CA GLY A 30 1.48 -2.50 -14.13
C GLY A 30 0.72 -1.16 -14.09
N ASP A 31 1.21 -0.21 -13.30
CA ASP A 31 0.61 1.12 -13.17
C ASP A 31 0.51 1.91 -14.48
N ILE A 32 1.27 1.49 -15.52
CA ILE A 32 1.41 2.20 -16.79
C ILE A 32 0.83 1.38 -17.94
N TYR A 33 1.11 0.07 -17.99
CA TYR A 33 0.90 -0.74 -19.20
C TYR A 33 -0.26 -1.74 -19.14
N GLY A 34 -0.98 -1.84 -18.02
CA GLY A 34 -2.18 -2.68 -17.88
C GLY A 34 -2.10 -3.66 -16.71
N ALA A 35 -2.54 -4.90 -16.92
CA ALA A 35 -2.57 -5.92 -15.88
C ALA A 35 -1.21 -6.07 -15.17
N GLU A 36 -1.19 -5.70 -13.89
CA GLU A 36 -0.01 -5.75 -13.03
C GLU A 36 0.51 -7.18 -12.86
N ASN A 37 1.82 -7.32 -12.59
CA ASN A 37 2.44 -8.62 -12.32
C ASN A 37 2.32 -9.64 -13.49
N THR A 38 2.22 -9.18 -14.74
CA THR A 38 2.19 -10.06 -15.93
C THR A 38 3.45 -9.95 -16.78
N ILE A 39 3.80 -11.02 -17.51
CA ILE A 39 4.92 -11.01 -18.47
C ILE A 39 4.70 -9.99 -19.60
N HIS A 40 3.44 -9.76 -19.99
CA HIS A 40 3.08 -8.81 -21.03
C HIS A 40 3.43 -7.37 -20.64
N THR A 41 2.97 -6.92 -19.46
CA THR A 41 3.30 -5.59 -18.95
C THR A 41 4.79 -5.48 -18.68
N TYR A 42 5.42 -6.53 -18.16
CA TYR A 42 6.86 -6.57 -17.93
C TYR A 42 7.68 -6.36 -19.21
N LYS A 43 7.37 -7.08 -20.29
CA LYS A 43 8.06 -6.92 -21.58
C LYS A 43 7.95 -5.48 -22.11
N LYS A 44 6.78 -4.86 -21.99
CA LYS A 44 6.57 -3.45 -22.36
C LYS A 44 7.40 -2.52 -21.47
N ALA A 45 7.40 -2.75 -20.17
CA ALA A 45 8.15 -1.95 -19.20
C ALA A 45 9.66 -2.03 -19.45
N ILE A 46 10.22 -3.22 -19.64
CA ILE A 46 11.64 -3.38 -19.93
C ILE A 46 12.02 -2.72 -21.26
N LYS A 47 11.22 -2.92 -22.31
CA LYS A 47 11.47 -2.31 -23.64
C LYS A 47 11.48 -0.78 -23.59
N ASN A 48 10.55 -0.17 -22.88
CA ASN A 48 10.28 1.27 -22.99
C ASN A 48 10.78 2.11 -21.81
N LEU A 49 10.94 1.51 -20.62
CA LEU A 49 11.16 2.24 -19.38
C LEU A 49 12.50 1.95 -18.71
N GLN A 50 13.11 0.78 -18.93
CA GLN A 50 14.31 0.38 -18.17
C GLN A 50 15.46 1.42 -18.24
N LYS A 51 15.60 2.13 -19.37
CA LYS A 51 16.61 3.19 -19.55
C LYS A 51 16.24 4.53 -18.89
N LYS A 52 14.99 4.72 -18.45
CA LYS A 52 14.52 5.96 -17.84
C LYS A 52 15.02 6.07 -16.40
N LYS A 53 15.40 7.29 -15.99
CA LYS A 53 15.87 7.60 -14.62
C LYS A 53 14.85 7.20 -13.53
N LEU A 54 13.55 7.31 -13.83
CA LEU A 54 12.48 6.96 -12.90
C LEU A 54 12.22 5.43 -12.80
N PHE A 55 12.77 4.62 -13.70
CA PHE A 55 12.76 3.16 -13.58
C PHE A 55 14.00 2.73 -12.77
N LYS A 56 13.85 2.70 -11.46
CA LYS A 56 14.96 2.45 -10.51
C LYS A 56 15.21 0.96 -10.33
N TYR A 57 14.13 0.19 -10.24
CA TYR A 57 14.16 -1.25 -10.05
C TYR A 57 12.87 -1.90 -10.58
N VAL A 58 12.91 -3.20 -10.81
CA VAL A 58 11.71 -4.01 -11.07
C VAL A 58 11.14 -4.43 -9.73
N GLU A 59 9.85 -4.23 -9.52
CA GLU A 59 9.13 -4.72 -8.35
C GLU A 59 8.04 -5.70 -8.78
N LEU A 60 7.83 -6.74 -7.98
CA LEU A 60 6.78 -7.73 -8.22
C LEU A 60 6.28 -8.31 -6.90
N ASP A 61 5.04 -8.82 -6.91
CA ASP A 61 4.39 -9.40 -5.74
C ASP A 61 4.24 -10.90 -5.90
N ILE A 62 4.65 -11.69 -4.90
CA ILE A 62 4.49 -13.14 -4.94
C ILE A 62 3.53 -13.68 -3.89
N GLN A 63 2.85 -14.76 -4.27
CA GLN A 63 2.00 -15.57 -3.40
C GLN A 63 2.15 -17.06 -3.70
N GLU A 64 1.89 -17.88 -2.69
CA GLU A 64 1.83 -19.34 -2.80
C GLU A 64 0.43 -19.84 -3.18
N THR A 65 0.36 -20.73 -4.17
CA THR A 65 -0.83 -21.49 -4.57
C THR A 65 -1.11 -22.67 -3.63
N LYS A 66 -2.28 -23.29 -3.78
CA LYS A 66 -2.71 -24.47 -3.01
C LYS A 66 -1.72 -25.65 -3.07
N ASP A 67 -1.08 -25.83 -4.22
CA ASP A 67 -0.09 -26.88 -4.50
C ASP A 67 1.36 -26.43 -4.30
N SER A 68 1.55 -25.37 -3.50
CA SER A 68 2.85 -24.85 -3.08
C SER A 68 3.72 -24.35 -4.23
N GLN A 69 3.12 -23.70 -5.22
CA GLN A 69 3.82 -23.05 -6.33
C GLN A 69 3.82 -21.54 -6.14
N ILE A 70 4.88 -20.87 -6.60
CA ILE A 70 5.05 -19.43 -6.42
C ILE A 70 4.63 -18.69 -7.68
N ILE A 71 3.57 -17.90 -7.55
CA ILE A 71 3.02 -17.09 -8.64
C ILE A 71 3.10 -15.61 -8.33
N LEU A 72 2.94 -14.81 -9.38
CA LEU A 72 2.96 -13.36 -9.31
C LEU A 72 1.56 -12.77 -9.22
N PHE A 73 1.20 -12.27 -8.03
CA PHE A 73 -0.13 -11.71 -7.78
C PHE A 73 -0.14 -10.86 -6.52
N HIS A 74 -0.65 -9.63 -6.60
CA HIS A 74 -0.63 -8.68 -5.48
C HIS A 74 -1.70 -8.97 -4.42
N ASP A 75 -2.97 -9.01 -4.84
CA ASP A 75 -4.10 -9.06 -3.92
C ASP A 75 -4.34 -10.46 -3.37
N LYS A 76 -4.83 -10.56 -2.13
CA LYS A 76 -5.13 -11.87 -1.53
C LYS A 76 -6.23 -12.61 -2.30
N THR A 77 -7.23 -11.86 -2.79
CA THR A 77 -8.38 -12.37 -3.55
C THR A 77 -8.24 -12.06 -5.03
N ILE A 78 -8.84 -12.90 -5.87
CA ILE A 78 -8.71 -12.77 -7.33
C ILE A 78 -9.59 -11.68 -7.96
N GLU A 79 -10.55 -11.13 -7.21
CA GLU A 79 -11.67 -10.37 -7.79
C GLU A 79 -11.26 -9.14 -8.58
N LYS A 80 -10.21 -8.44 -8.14
CA LYS A 80 -9.79 -7.18 -8.76
C LYS A 80 -9.20 -7.37 -10.15
N LEU A 81 -8.45 -8.46 -10.37
CA LEU A 81 -7.68 -8.66 -11.60
C LEU A 81 -8.27 -9.73 -12.52
N VAL A 82 -9.07 -10.66 -11.97
CA VAL A 82 -9.65 -11.76 -12.75
C VAL A 82 -11.08 -11.38 -13.15
N PRO A 83 -11.37 -11.11 -14.43
CA PRO A 83 -12.72 -10.80 -14.88
C PRO A 83 -13.64 -12.03 -14.76
N LYS A 84 -14.93 -11.79 -14.49
CA LYS A 84 -15.99 -12.83 -14.44
C LYS A 84 -16.42 -13.29 -15.85
N SER A 85 -15.46 -13.63 -16.70
CA SER A 85 -15.71 -14.13 -18.06
C SER A 85 -16.22 -15.58 -18.05
N LYS A 86 -16.94 -16.00 -19.10
CA LYS A 86 -17.40 -17.39 -19.26
C LYS A 86 -16.24 -18.40 -19.12
N HIS A 87 -15.06 -18.05 -19.66
CA HIS A 87 -13.85 -18.85 -19.54
C HIS A 87 -13.38 -18.98 -18.08
N ASN A 88 -13.17 -17.86 -17.39
CA ASN A 88 -12.68 -17.87 -16.00
C ASN A 88 -13.67 -18.55 -15.05
N LEU A 89 -14.97 -18.38 -15.25
CA LEU A 89 -16.01 -19.06 -14.47
C LEU A 89 -15.97 -20.58 -14.69
N LYS A 90 -15.64 -21.05 -15.91
CA LYS A 90 -15.44 -22.47 -16.20
C LYS A 90 -14.22 -23.02 -15.47
N VAL A 91 -13.09 -22.30 -15.49
CA VAL A 91 -11.87 -22.67 -14.74
C VAL A 91 -12.17 -22.77 -13.25
N LEU A 92 -12.92 -21.81 -12.69
CA LEU A 92 -13.23 -21.73 -11.27
C LEU A 92 -14.45 -22.55 -10.82
N LYS A 93 -15.07 -23.33 -11.72
CA LYS A 93 -16.37 -23.99 -11.48
C LYS A 93 -16.41 -24.79 -10.17
N ASN A 94 -15.36 -25.53 -9.85
CA ASN A 94 -15.31 -26.36 -8.65
C ASN A 94 -15.17 -25.56 -7.35
N ILE A 95 -14.44 -24.44 -7.40
CA ILE A 95 -14.22 -23.58 -6.25
C ILE A 95 -15.45 -22.73 -5.98
N LEU A 96 -16.15 -22.30 -7.04
CA LEU A 96 -17.40 -21.55 -6.96
C LEU A 96 -18.54 -22.32 -6.28
N LYS A 97 -18.48 -23.66 -6.25
CA LYS A 97 -19.41 -24.49 -5.45
C LYS A 97 -19.25 -24.26 -3.94
N LYS A 98 -18.08 -23.82 -3.48
CA LYS A 98 -17.71 -23.72 -2.07
C LYS A 98 -17.51 -22.27 -1.60
N LYS A 99 -17.15 -21.37 -2.52
CA LYS A 99 -16.81 -19.98 -2.21
C LYS A 99 -17.42 -19.02 -3.22
N LYS A 100 -17.92 -17.89 -2.73
CA LYS A 100 -18.30 -16.75 -3.58
C LYS A 100 -17.05 -16.22 -4.29
N PHE A 101 -17.18 -15.75 -5.52
CA PHE A 101 -16.07 -15.26 -6.36
C PHE A 101 -15.15 -14.26 -5.62
N HIS A 102 -15.72 -13.27 -4.94
CA HIS A 102 -14.98 -12.25 -4.17
C HIS A 102 -14.21 -12.79 -2.96
N LYS A 103 -14.46 -14.04 -2.55
CA LYS A 103 -13.79 -14.71 -1.43
C LYS A 103 -12.75 -15.75 -1.89
N ILE A 104 -12.56 -15.94 -3.20
CA ILE A 104 -11.55 -16.86 -3.72
C ILE A 104 -10.18 -16.22 -3.56
N GLU A 105 -9.32 -16.85 -2.77
CA GLU A 105 -7.93 -16.43 -2.54
C GLU A 105 -6.96 -17.25 -3.40
N ILE A 106 -5.75 -16.73 -3.64
CA ILE A 106 -4.71 -17.46 -4.40
C ILE A 106 -4.41 -18.84 -3.79
N LYS A 107 -4.38 -18.95 -2.47
CA LYS A 107 -4.15 -20.22 -1.75
C LYS A 107 -5.24 -21.28 -1.97
N ASP A 108 -6.38 -20.89 -2.55
CA ASP A 108 -7.47 -21.81 -2.86
C ASP A 108 -7.29 -22.49 -4.23
N LEU A 109 -6.38 -21.94 -5.05
CA LEU A 109 -6.17 -22.31 -6.45
C LEU A 109 -4.85 -23.08 -6.61
N THR A 110 -4.85 -24.11 -7.43
CA THR A 110 -3.64 -24.79 -7.91
C THR A 110 -2.95 -23.97 -9.01
N LEU A 111 -1.66 -24.26 -9.29
CA LEU A 111 -0.95 -23.63 -10.41
C LEU A 111 -1.66 -23.87 -11.75
N LYS A 112 -2.23 -25.06 -11.93
CA LYS A 112 -3.00 -25.39 -13.14
C LYS A 112 -4.22 -24.48 -13.29
N GLU A 113 -4.93 -24.19 -12.20
CA GLU A 113 -6.09 -23.30 -12.23
C GLU A 113 -5.65 -21.85 -12.46
N THR A 114 -4.61 -21.36 -11.76
CA THR A 114 -4.15 -19.96 -11.91
C THR A 114 -3.58 -19.67 -13.30
N SER A 115 -2.83 -20.61 -13.89
CA SER A 115 -2.26 -20.46 -15.24
C SER A 115 -3.31 -20.46 -16.37
N GLN A 116 -4.51 -20.95 -16.08
CA GLN A 116 -5.64 -20.95 -17.02
C GLN A 116 -6.52 -19.70 -16.89
N LEU A 117 -6.37 -18.90 -15.83
CA LEU A 117 -7.09 -17.64 -15.68
C LEU A 117 -6.58 -16.61 -16.69
N ILE A 118 -7.52 -15.94 -17.36
CA ILE A 118 -7.26 -14.87 -18.30
C ILE A 118 -7.56 -13.55 -17.61
N LEU A 119 -6.55 -12.67 -17.55
CA LEU A 119 -6.66 -11.31 -17.05
C LEU A 119 -6.98 -10.35 -18.21
N GLU A 120 -6.95 -9.05 -17.95
CA GLU A 120 -7.08 -8.04 -19.01
C GLU A 120 -6.03 -8.21 -20.12
N GLN A 121 -6.38 -7.77 -21.33
CA GLN A 121 -5.53 -7.88 -22.53
C GLN A 121 -5.07 -9.31 -22.84
N ASN A 122 -5.87 -10.32 -22.49
CA ASN A 122 -5.55 -11.74 -22.64
C ASN A 122 -4.24 -12.17 -21.95
N SER A 123 -3.83 -11.44 -20.91
CA SER A 123 -2.64 -11.79 -20.13
C SER A 123 -2.94 -12.91 -19.13
N LYS A 124 -1.88 -13.56 -18.65
CA LYS A 124 -1.95 -14.68 -17.70
C LYS A 124 -1.16 -14.36 -16.44
N ILE A 125 -1.52 -15.01 -15.35
CA ILE A 125 -0.78 -14.97 -14.08
C ILE A 125 0.48 -15.85 -14.24
N PRO A 126 1.70 -15.27 -14.19
CA PRO A 126 2.93 -16.04 -14.35
C PRO A 126 3.41 -16.63 -13.02
N THR A 127 4.25 -17.65 -13.11
CA THR A 127 5.11 -18.11 -12.02
C THR A 127 6.31 -17.18 -11.83
N LEU A 128 6.93 -17.23 -10.65
CA LEU A 128 8.19 -16.51 -10.42
C LEU A 128 9.30 -16.97 -11.36
N LYS A 129 9.40 -18.28 -11.61
CA LYS A 129 10.40 -18.85 -12.52
C LYS A 129 10.24 -18.30 -13.94
N GLU A 130 9.03 -18.29 -14.50
CA GLU A 130 8.77 -17.76 -15.84
C GLU A 130 9.20 -16.29 -15.96
N LEU A 131 8.95 -15.46 -14.94
CA LEU A 131 9.40 -14.08 -14.95
C LEU A 131 10.93 -13.97 -14.91
N LEU A 132 11.59 -14.74 -14.06
CA LEU A 132 13.05 -14.68 -13.94
C LEU A 132 13.73 -15.17 -15.24
N ASP A 133 13.19 -16.21 -15.88
CA ASP A 133 13.60 -16.65 -17.21
C ASP A 133 13.46 -15.54 -18.26
N VAL A 134 12.32 -14.86 -18.26
CA VAL A 134 12.10 -13.71 -19.15
C VAL A 134 13.07 -12.57 -18.85
N SER A 135 13.44 -12.35 -17.58
CA SER A 135 14.37 -11.27 -17.18
C SER A 135 15.76 -11.49 -17.76
N ILE A 136 16.27 -12.73 -17.72
CA ILE A 136 17.53 -13.10 -18.37
C ILE A 136 17.44 -12.88 -19.87
N LYS A 137 16.38 -13.38 -20.51
CA LYS A 137 16.19 -13.26 -21.96
C LYS A 137 16.13 -11.80 -22.42
N LEU A 138 15.52 -10.93 -21.63
CA LEU A 138 15.40 -9.50 -21.92
C LEU A 138 16.64 -8.68 -21.52
N LYS A 139 17.68 -9.33 -20.96
CA LYS A 139 18.91 -8.67 -20.47
C LYS A 139 18.59 -7.52 -19.51
N VAL A 140 17.72 -7.80 -18.54
CA VAL A 140 17.38 -6.85 -17.49
C VAL A 140 18.62 -6.56 -16.66
N TYR A 141 18.90 -5.28 -16.43
CA TYR A 141 20.08 -4.83 -15.66
C TYR A 141 19.69 -4.05 -14.41
N LYS A 142 18.40 -3.73 -14.25
CA LYS A 142 17.87 -3.09 -13.05
C LYS A 142 17.67 -4.14 -11.95
N PRO A 143 17.87 -3.80 -10.67
CA PRO A 143 17.61 -4.73 -9.57
C PRO A 143 16.15 -5.22 -9.57
N ILE A 144 15.92 -6.44 -9.10
CA ILE A 144 14.59 -7.01 -8.90
C ILE A 144 14.29 -7.06 -7.39
N HIS A 145 13.17 -6.47 -6.99
CA HIS A 145 12.63 -6.53 -5.64
C HIS A 145 11.38 -7.41 -5.66
N ILE A 146 11.42 -8.49 -4.88
CA ILE A 146 10.33 -9.46 -4.75
C ILE A 146 9.60 -9.17 -3.44
N GLU A 147 8.38 -8.67 -3.52
CA GLU A 147 7.51 -8.51 -2.35
C GLU A 147 6.83 -9.84 -2.00
N VAL A 148 7.11 -10.35 -0.80
CA VAL A 148 6.45 -11.54 -0.28
C VAL A 148 5.13 -11.16 0.38
N LYS A 149 4.01 -11.44 -0.29
CA LYS A 149 2.67 -11.20 0.28
C LYS A 149 2.26 -12.33 1.21
N ASN A 150 2.28 -13.58 0.72
CA ASN A 150 1.85 -14.74 1.50
C ASN A 150 2.57 -16.02 1.03
N LEU A 151 3.34 -16.64 1.94
CA LEU A 151 3.81 -18.03 1.82
C LEU A 151 3.34 -18.82 3.04
N TYR A 152 3.00 -20.09 2.84
CA TYR A 152 2.38 -20.98 3.80
C TYR A 152 3.26 -22.20 4.10
N SER A 153 3.84 -22.84 3.08
CA SER A 153 4.60 -24.08 3.24
C SER A 153 6.11 -23.88 3.27
N ASP A 154 6.81 -24.80 3.95
CA ASP A 154 8.28 -24.85 3.91
C ASP A 154 8.78 -25.16 2.49
N LYS A 155 8.03 -25.96 1.73
CA LYS A 155 8.30 -26.26 0.34
C LYS A 155 8.43 -24.98 -0.50
N ALA A 156 7.42 -24.12 -0.46
CA ALA A 156 7.43 -22.87 -1.23
C ALA A 156 8.53 -21.90 -0.77
N ARG A 157 8.84 -21.84 0.54
CA ARG A 157 9.94 -20.99 1.04
C ARG A 157 11.31 -21.46 0.57
N LEU A 158 11.54 -22.77 0.59
CA LEU A 158 12.79 -23.36 0.11
C LEU A 158 12.93 -23.17 -1.41
N GLU A 159 11.87 -23.43 -2.17
CA GLU A 159 11.82 -23.20 -3.61
C GLU A 159 12.10 -21.72 -3.96
N LEU A 160 11.52 -20.77 -3.22
CA LEU A 160 11.79 -19.34 -3.40
C LEU A 160 13.28 -19.01 -3.25
N ILE A 161 13.89 -19.51 -2.19
CA ILE A 161 15.29 -19.21 -1.84
C ILE A 161 16.23 -19.87 -2.84
N GLU A 162 15.99 -21.13 -3.20
CA GLU A 162 16.77 -21.86 -4.18
C GLU A 162 16.71 -21.19 -5.55
N LEU A 163 15.50 -20.84 -6.00
CA LEU A 163 15.27 -20.16 -7.26
C LEU A 163 15.99 -18.80 -7.27
N ALA A 164 15.77 -17.96 -6.26
CA ALA A 164 16.41 -16.66 -6.22
C ALA A 164 17.94 -16.75 -6.09
N SER A 165 18.47 -17.71 -5.33
CA SER A 165 19.91 -17.97 -5.23
C SER A 165 20.51 -18.30 -6.60
N THR A 166 19.83 -19.15 -7.37
CA THR A 166 20.24 -19.52 -8.74
C THR A 166 20.31 -18.31 -9.65
N TYR A 167 19.27 -17.48 -9.70
CA TYR A 167 19.21 -16.31 -10.58
C TYR A 167 20.03 -15.12 -10.07
N SER A 168 20.37 -15.08 -8.77
CA SER A 168 21.19 -14.02 -8.17
C SER A 168 22.59 -13.93 -8.79
N LYS A 169 23.06 -15.02 -9.40
CA LYS A 169 24.32 -15.09 -10.17
C LYS A 169 24.31 -14.20 -11.42
N HIS A 170 23.13 -13.89 -11.96
CA HIS A 170 22.94 -13.11 -13.19
C HIS A 170 22.23 -11.78 -12.95
N GLN A 171 21.49 -11.66 -11.85
CA GLN A 171 20.57 -10.57 -11.60
C GLN A 171 20.59 -10.17 -10.13
N LYS A 172 20.70 -8.88 -9.82
CA LYS A 172 20.58 -8.43 -8.44
C LYS A 172 19.14 -8.62 -7.96
N ILE A 173 18.94 -9.52 -7.01
CA ILE A 173 17.63 -9.86 -6.42
C ILE A 173 17.65 -9.52 -4.93
N SER A 174 16.54 -8.96 -4.46
CA SER A 174 16.29 -8.81 -3.02
C SER A 174 14.81 -8.97 -2.71
N PHE A 175 14.51 -9.22 -1.44
CA PHE A 175 13.17 -9.47 -0.95
C PHE A 175 12.70 -8.33 -0.07
N ILE A 176 11.41 -8.05 -0.15
CA ILE A 176 10.74 -7.13 0.75
C ILE A 176 9.48 -7.81 1.29
N ALA A 177 9.09 -7.48 2.52
CA ALA A 177 7.75 -7.80 3.01
C ALA A 177 7.35 -6.80 4.10
N PHE A 178 6.08 -6.42 4.13
CA PHE A 178 5.53 -5.77 5.30
C PHE A 178 5.68 -6.67 6.52
N GLN A 179 6.00 -6.12 7.68
CA GLN A 179 6.32 -6.87 8.88
C GLN A 179 5.26 -7.95 9.22
N LYS A 180 3.96 -7.60 9.10
CA LYS A 180 2.85 -8.55 9.27
C LYS A 180 2.90 -9.72 8.28
N ASN A 181 3.19 -9.44 7.01
CA ASN A 181 3.30 -10.46 5.97
C ASN A 181 4.56 -11.31 6.17
N PHE A 182 5.65 -10.71 6.64
CA PHE A 182 6.88 -11.41 6.95
C PHE A 182 6.69 -12.46 8.03
N TYR A 183 6.16 -12.08 9.20
CA TYR A 183 5.93 -13.02 10.30
C TYR A 183 4.96 -14.14 9.94
N LYS A 184 3.92 -13.81 9.16
CA LYS A 184 2.99 -14.82 8.65
C LYS A 184 3.65 -15.76 7.64
N SER A 185 4.46 -15.20 6.74
CA SER A 185 5.07 -15.95 5.64
C SER A 185 6.29 -16.75 6.07
N PHE A 186 6.96 -16.38 7.15
CA PHE A 186 8.17 -17.03 7.65
C PHE A 186 8.05 -17.31 9.15
N PRO A 187 7.21 -18.28 9.55
CA PRO A 187 7.13 -18.73 10.94
C PRO A 187 8.49 -19.28 11.35
N ASN A 188 8.93 -18.98 12.58
CA ASN A 188 10.33 -19.11 12.99
C ASN A 188 11.27 -18.22 12.15
N THR A 189 11.10 -16.91 12.30
CA THR A 189 11.87 -15.87 11.62
C THR A 189 13.39 -16.11 11.64
N GLN A 190 13.93 -16.56 12.77
CA GLN A 190 15.37 -16.78 12.91
C GLN A 190 15.88 -17.87 11.96
N ARG A 191 15.13 -18.98 11.82
CA ARG A 191 15.47 -20.05 10.86
C ARG A 191 15.54 -19.51 9.44
N TRP A 192 14.50 -18.80 9.00
CA TRP A 192 14.44 -18.33 7.62
C TRP A 192 15.47 -17.25 7.31
N LEU A 193 15.69 -16.30 8.22
CA LEU A 193 16.74 -15.28 8.05
C LEU A 193 18.13 -15.93 7.92
N LYS A 194 18.44 -16.97 8.72
CA LYS A 194 19.70 -17.73 8.57
C LYS A 194 19.81 -18.40 7.21
N ILE A 195 18.70 -18.93 6.67
CA ILE A 195 18.71 -19.56 5.34
C ILE A 195 18.91 -18.51 4.23
N PHE A 196 18.25 -17.34 4.31
CA PHE A 196 18.51 -16.22 3.39
C PHE A 196 19.98 -15.77 3.43
N GLN A 197 20.53 -15.59 4.64
CA GLN A 197 21.94 -15.22 4.84
C GLN A 197 22.90 -16.26 4.27
N LYS A 198 22.67 -17.56 4.52
CA LYS A 198 23.48 -18.66 3.98
C LYS A 198 23.52 -18.65 2.45
N ASN A 199 22.45 -18.18 1.81
CA ASN A 199 22.34 -18.06 0.35
C ASN A 199 22.74 -16.68 -0.19
N ASN A 200 23.32 -15.80 0.65
CA ASN A 200 23.70 -14.43 0.28
C ASN A 200 22.53 -13.59 -0.31
N LEU A 201 21.30 -13.87 0.14
CA LEU A 201 20.11 -13.16 -0.29
C LEU A 201 19.72 -12.08 0.73
N LYS A 202 19.39 -10.89 0.24
CA LYS A 202 18.98 -9.76 1.08
C LYS A 202 17.47 -9.76 1.26
N PHE A 203 17.02 -9.66 2.52
CA PHE A 203 15.61 -9.54 2.88
C PHE A 203 15.39 -8.29 3.72
N TYR A 204 14.47 -7.42 3.33
CA TYR A 204 14.10 -6.22 4.05
C TYR A 204 12.68 -6.35 4.60
N GLN A 205 12.51 -6.05 5.89
CA GLN A 205 11.20 -5.94 6.52
C GLN A 205 10.78 -4.46 6.52
N ILE A 206 9.56 -4.18 6.08
CA ILE A 206 9.02 -2.82 6.00
C ILE A 206 7.96 -2.65 7.07
N ASP A 207 8.10 -1.65 7.93
CA ASP A 207 7.01 -1.24 8.81
C ASP A 207 6.06 -0.30 8.05
N LYS A 208 4.77 -0.67 8.00
CA LYS A 208 3.72 0.13 7.38
C LYS A 208 3.53 1.47 8.09
N HIS A 209 3.80 1.52 9.40
CA HIS A 209 3.70 2.73 10.22
C HIS A 209 4.87 3.68 10.00
N GLU A 210 6.08 3.18 9.78
CA GLU A 210 7.22 4.02 9.39
C GLU A 210 7.04 4.59 7.99
N PHE A 211 6.49 3.85 7.02
CA PHE A 211 6.28 4.38 5.66
C PHE A 211 5.28 5.56 5.61
N THR A 212 4.31 5.60 6.53
CA THR A 212 3.39 6.74 6.68
C THR A 212 3.98 7.86 7.54
N LYS A 213 4.76 7.53 8.59
CA LYS A 213 5.40 8.50 9.48
C LYS A 213 6.65 9.16 8.84
N GLU A 214 7.46 8.45 8.06
CA GLU A 214 8.64 8.99 7.35
C GLU A 214 8.25 9.95 6.22
N LYS A 215 7.13 9.71 5.53
CA LYS A 215 6.56 10.69 4.59
C LYS A 215 6.20 12.02 5.26
N LEU A 216 5.99 12.02 6.58
CA LEU A 216 5.77 13.22 7.40
C LEU A 216 7.04 13.71 8.11
N LYS A 217 8.06 12.86 8.32
CA LYS A 217 9.23 13.19 9.16
C LYS A 217 10.50 13.63 8.42
N ASN A 218 10.72 13.24 7.16
CA ASN A 218 12.05 13.38 6.55
C ASN A 218 12.26 14.65 5.70
N THR A 219 11.56 15.73 6.04
CA THR A 219 12.04 17.08 5.79
C THR A 219 11.57 17.89 6.99
N PRO A 220 12.43 18.64 7.72
CA PRO A 220 11.95 19.63 8.67
C PRO A 220 11.13 20.63 7.86
N LYS A 221 9.83 20.38 7.83
CA LYS A 221 8.86 21.24 7.20
C LYS A 221 8.49 22.25 8.26
N GLU A 222 8.79 23.49 7.98
CA GLU A 222 8.21 24.57 8.77
C GLU A 222 6.71 24.53 8.50
N TYR A 223 5.94 24.49 9.59
CA TYR A 223 4.49 24.53 9.50
C TYR A 223 4.01 25.85 10.07
N LYS A 224 3.13 26.53 9.33
CA LYS A 224 2.32 27.60 9.90
C LYS A 224 1.03 27.00 10.41
N VAL A 225 0.66 27.30 11.64
CA VAL A 225 -0.65 26.89 12.17
C VAL A 225 -1.73 27.77 11.54
N LEU A 226 -2.66 27.15 10.81
CA LEU A 226 -3.84 27.81 10.24
C LEU A 226 -5.06 27.71 11.16
N LEU A 227 -5.12 26.63 11.94
CA LEU A 227 -6.09 26.44 13.00
C LEU A 227 -5.37 25.76 14.16
N GLU A 228 -5.32 26.45 15.30
CA GLU A 228 -4.80 25.88 16.54
C GLU A 228 -5.61 24.65 16.95
N GLU A 229 -5.03 23.87 17.86
CA GLU A 229 -5.75 22.73 18.44
C GLU A 229 -7.09 23.18 19.00
N THR A 230 -8.17 22.80 18.32
CA THR A 230 -9.52 23.28 18.61
C THR A 230 -10.37 22.07 18.98
N LYS A 231 -11.01 22.15 20.14
CA LYS A 231 -11.92 21.12 20.61
C LYS A 231 -13.28 21.26 19.93
N PHE A 232 -13.85 20.13 19.52
CA PHE A 232 -15.22 20.05 19.03
C PHE A 232 -16.01 19.00 19.81
N SER A 233 -17.33 19.16 19.83
CA SER A 233 -18.22 18.21 20.52
C SER A 233 -19.62 18.26 19.93
N ILE A 234 -20.03 17.17 19.30
CA ILE A 234 -21.35 16.95 18.70
C ILE A 234 -22.17 16.14 19.71
N LYS A 235 -23.15 16.78 20.37
CA LYS A 235 -23.86 16.16 21.50
C LYS A 235 -25.28 15.70 21.17
N ASN A 236 -25.85 16.19 20.07
CA ASN A 236 -27.23 15.93 19.71
C ASN A 236 -27.47 16.12 18.20
N LYS A 237 -28.68 15.79 17.75
CA LYS A 237 -29.08 15.83 16.34
C LYS A 237 -29.02 17.22 15.70
N THR A 238 -29.15 18.30 16.46
CA THR A 238 -29.06 19.67 15.92
C THR A 238 -27.62 20.12 15.75
N GLN A 239 -26.66 19.42 16.35
CA GLN A 239 -25.22 19.67 16.28
C GLN A 239 -24.47 18.66 15.40
N ARG A 240 -25.18 17.91 14.55
CA ARG A 240 -24.58 16.85 13.70
C ARG A 240 -23.38 17.31 12.89
N THR A 241 -23.37 18.57 12.50
CA THR A 241 -22.29 19.17 11.73
C THR A 241 -21.68 20.32 12.51
N GLN A 242 -20.35 20.39 12.49
CA GLN A 242 -19.59 21.55 12.98
C GLN A 242 -18.57 21.96 11.94
N SER A 243 -18.57 23.24 11.61
CA SER A 243 -17.72 23.79 10.55
C SER A 243 -16.70 24.76 11.11
N PHE A 244 -15.45 24.59 10.68
CA PHE A 244 -14.30 25.36 11.09
C PHE A 244 -13.71 26.03 9.86
N THR A 245 -13.73 27.36 9.87
CA THR A 245 -13.26 28.16 8.74
C THR A 245 -11.83 28.61 8.99
N PHE A 246 -11.00 28.49 7.97
CA PHE A 246 -9.61 28.95 8.00
C PHE A 246 -9.21 29.49 6.63
N GLU A 247 -8.25 30.41 6.62
CA GLU A 247 -7.87 31.16 5.43
C GLU A 247 -6.37 31.09 5.22
N ILE A 248 -5.98 31.01 3.95
CA ILE A 248 -4.60 30.95 3.52
C ILE A 248 -4.27 32.27 2.86
N LYS A 249 -3.59 33.15 3.60
CA LYS A 249 -3.29 34.53 3.18
C LYS A 249 -1.92 34.66 2.52
N GLU A 250 -1.12 33.60 2.58
CA GLU A 250 0.23 33.58 2.07
C GLU A 250 0.26 33.36 0.56
N LYS A 251 1.26 33.98 -0.09
CA LYS A 251 1.60 33.64 -1.46
C LYS A 251 2.29 32.28 -1.48
N LEU A 252 1.57 31.24 -1.88
CA LEU A 252 2.10 29.89 -1.86
C LEU A 252 2.96 29.60 -3.10
N LYS A 253 3.96 28.74 -2.90
CA LYS A 253 4.71 28.12 -4.00
C LYS A 253 3.81 27.09 -4.70
N LYS A 254 4.16 26.71 -5.93
CA LYS A 254 3.49 25.58 -6.61
C LYS A 254 3.60 24.33 -5.73
N ASN A 255 2.50 23.57 -5.63
CA ASN A 255 2.39 22.35 -4.80
C ASN A 255 2.56 22.61 -3.30
N THR A 256 1.80 23.56 -2.77
CA THR A 256 1.71 23.76 -1.32
C THR A 256 0.55 22.94 -0.76
N TYR A 257 0.70 22.44 0.46
CA TYR A 257 -0.25 21.53 1.08
C TYR A 257 -0.70 22.04 2.45
N ILE A 258 -1.93 21.75 2.82
CA ILE A 258 -2.31 21.75 4.24
C ILE A 258 -2.39 20.32 4.76
N ASN A 259 -2.11 20.18 6.05
CA ASN A 259 -2.27 18.96 6.82
C ASN A 259 -3.37 19.21 7.85
N ILE A 260 -4.41 18.38 7.79
CA ILE A 260 -5.57 18.42 8.67
C ILE A 260 -5.45 17.26 9.62
N GLY A 261 -5.20 17.56 10.89
CA GLY A 261 -5.19 16.61 11.98
C GLY A 261 -6.58 16.49 12.56
N ILE A 262 -7.02 15.25 12.77
CA ILE A 262 -8.26 14.92 13.49
C ILE A 262 -7.91 13.90 14.57
N TYR A 263 -8.27 14.21 15.80
CA TYR A 263 -8.15 13.31 16.95
C TYR A 263 -9.57 12.97 17.42
N ASN A 264 -10.01 11.72 17.25
CA ASN A 264 -11.32 11.28 17.73
C ASN A 264 -11.22 10.78 19.19
N GLY A 265 -11.37 11.69 20.15
CA GLY A 265 -11.07 11.42 21.56
C GLY A 265 -12.17 10.67 22.30
N HIS A 266 -13.43 10.92 21.96
CA HIS A 266 -14.58 10.32 22.64
C HIS A 266 -15.64 9.94 21.63
N ASP A 267 -15.94 8.65 21.61
CA ASP A 267 -16.85 8.03 20.68
C ASP A 267 -17.56 6.89 21.42
N ASN A 268 -18.86 7.07 21.62
CA ASN A 268 -19.78 6.05 22.14
C ASN A 268 -20.86 5.72 21.12
N SER A 269 -20.55 5.93 19.85
CA SER A 269 -21.52 5.91 18.77
C SER A 269 -21.46 4.59 17.98
N GLY A 270 -22.43 4.37 17.10
CA GLY A 270 -22.64 3.07 16.45
C GLY A 270 -21.57 2.75 15.40
N ASP A 271 -21.07 3.77 14.69
CA ASP A 271 -20.08 3.60 13.62
C ASP A 271 -18.62 3.76 14.10
N ASN A 272 -18.42 4.22 15.34
CA ASN A 272 -17.13 4.48 15.96
C ASN A 272 -16.21 5.37 15.09
N GLY A 273 -16.76 6.41 14.45
CA GLY A 273 -15.94 7.38 13.76
C GLY A 273 -16.61 8.71 13.43
N LEU A 274 -15.86 9.52 12.68
CA LEU A 274 -16.27 10.86 12.28
C LEU A 274 -16.07 11.05 10.80
N ASN A 275 -17.12 11.52 10.14
CA ASN A 275 -17.01 12.00 8.77
C ASN A 275 -16.48 13.41 8.80
N PHE A 276 -15.68 13.77 7.80
CA PHE A 276 -15.32 15.16 7.61
C PHE A 276 -15.10 15.47 6.13
N LYS A 277 -15.29 16.73 5.80
CA LYS A 277 -15.07 17.25 4.46
C LYS A 277 -14.42 18.62 4.50
N VAL A 278 -13.66 18.92 3.45
CA VAL A 278 -13.05 20.22 3.23
C VAL A 278 -13.58 20.79 1.94
N GLU A 279 -14.16 21.98 2.04
CA GLU A 279 -14.75 22.71 0.94
C GLU A 279 -14.05 24.06 0.79
N ASN A 280 -14.03 24.59 -0.43
CA ASN A 280 -13.64 25.97 -0.65
C ASN A 280 -14.83 26.92 -0.41
N GLN A 281 -14.59 28.23 -0.43
CA GLN A 281 -15.63 29.26 -0.25
C GLN A 281 -16.80 29.19 -1.25
N ASN A 282 -16.63 28.49 -2.39
CA ASN A 282 -17.68 28.30 -3.39
C ASN A 282 -18.46 26.98 -3.17
N GLY A 283 -18.23 26.27 -2.05
CA GLY A 283 -18.83 24.97 -1.76
C GLY A 283 -18.24 23.80 -2.55
N LYS A 284 -17.16 23.99 -3.34
CA LYS A 284 -16.52 22.90 -4.07
C LYS A 284 -15.71 22.02 -3.12
N TRP A 285 -15.97 20.72 -3.20
CA TRP A 285 -15.27 19.71 -2.40
C TRP A 285 -13.82 19.58 -2.84
N LEU A 286 -12.92 19.61 -1.86
CA LEU A 286 -11.50 19.33 -2.05
C LEU A 286 -11.13 17.94 -1.51
N MET A 287 -11.80 17.53 -0.43
CA MET A 287 -11.61 16.23 0.22
C MET A 287 -12.84 15.89 1.06
N ALA A 288 -13.15 14.61 1.14
CA ALA A 288 -14.02 14.04 2.16
C ALA A 288 -13.39 12.73 2.63
N ASN A 289 -13.45 12.45 3.93
CA ASN A 289 -12.89 11.23 4.50
C ASN A 289 -13.58 10.89 5.81
N PHE A 290 -13.20 9.77 6.40
CA PHE A 290 -13.79 9.25 7.62
C PHE A 290 -12.69 8.72 8.54
N SER A 291 -12.69 9.15 9.80
CA SER A 291 -11.67 8.83 10.80
C SER A 291 -12.26 8.02 11.96
N LYS A 292 -11.62 6.89 12.29
CA LYS A 292 -11.94 6.06 13.47
C LYS A 292 -10.84 6.07 14.54
N LYS A 293 -9.77 6.83 14.34
CA LYS A 293 -8.57 6.71 15.19
C LYS A 293 -8.75 7.52 16.48
N LYS A 294 -8.48 6.86 17.60
CA LYS A 294 -8.40 7.49 18.94
C LYS A 294 -7.07 8.22 19.20
N ASP A 295 -6.39 8.61 18.13
CA ASP A 295 -5.15 9.36 18.11
C ASP A 295 -5.17 10.26 16.85
N TRP A 296 -4.22 11.18 16.73
CA TRP A 296 -4.11 12.10 15.61
C TRP A 296 -4.00 11.35 14.27
N GLU A 297 -4.99 11.55 13.42
CA GLU A 297 -4.98 11.15 12.02
C GLU A 297 -4.80 12.39 11.13
N TRP A 298 -3.73 12.39 10.33
CA TRP A 298 -3.36 13.52 9.49
C TRP A 298 -3.71 13.28 8.02
N PHE A 299 -4.39 14.24 7.41
CA PHE A 299 -4.82 14.22 6.03
C PHE A 299 -4.23 15.39 5.27
N ARG A 300 -3.65 15.13 4.10
CA ARG A 300 -2.92 16.14 3.33
C ARG A 300 -3.67 16.49 2.05
N ILE A 301 -3.90 17.78 1.80
CA ILE A 301 -4.54 18.26 0.57
C ILE A 301 -3.70 19.34 -0.10
N ASN A 302 -3.70 19.35 -1.43
CA ASN A 302 -3.08 20.40 -2.23
C ASN A 302 -4.04 21.60 -2.35
N ILE A 303 -3.50 22.81 -2.23
CA ILE A 303 -4.27 24.06 -2.12
C ILE A 303 -3.75 25.11 -3.11
N LYS A 304 -4.58 26.13 -3.36
CA LYS A 304 -4.22 27.31 -4.16
C LYS A 304 -4.07 28.54 -3.26
N ASN A 305 -3.38 29.56 -3.78
CA ASN A 305 -3.16 30.83 -3.08
C ASN A 305 -4.49 31.54 -2.77
N ASN A 306 -4.53 32.29 -1.68
CA ASN A 306 -5.64 33.16 -1.28
C ASN A 306 -6.99 32.43 -1.24
N GLN A 307 -6.98 31.25 -0.63
CA GLN A 307 -8.16 30.38 -0.56
C GLN A 307 -8.70 30.33 0.86
N LYS A 308 -9.98 30.65 1.02
CA LYS A 308 -10.73 30.37 2.25
C LYS A 308 -11.33 28.97 2.17
N LEU A 309 -11.14 28.21 3.23
CA LEU A 309 -11.52 26.81 3.35
C LEU A 309 -12.42 26.60 4.57
N ILE A 310 -13.28 25.59 4.45
CA ILE A 310 -14.21 25.19 5.50
C ILE A 310 -14.00 23.70 5.74
N LEU A 311 -13.54 23.33 6.93
CA LEU A 311 -13.52 21.95 7.42
C LEU A 311 -14.84 21.70 8.13
N THR A 312 -15.66 20.78 7.64
CA THR A 312 -16.89 20.35 8.31
C THR A 312 -16.67 18.96 8.89
N ILE A 313 -16.85 18.81 10.20
CA ILE A 313 -16.94 17.53 10.90
C ILE A 313 -18.42 17.15 10.99
N GLU A 314 -18.73 15.88 10.73
CA GLU A 314 -20.09 15.37 10.69
C GLU A 314 -20.21 14.03 11.44
N ASP A 315 -21.21 13.98 12.31
CA ASP A 315 -21.68 12.79 13.01
C ASP A 315 -22.93 12.25 12.30
N ASN A 316 -22.76 11.06 11.71
CA ASN A 316 -23.80 10.37 10.95
C ASN A 316 -24.60 9.36 11.78
N ASP A 317 -24.41 9.31 13.10
CA ASP A 317 -25.08 8.33 13.94
C ASP A 317 -26.58 8.55 14.02
N THR A 318 -27.36 7.48 13.94
CA THR A 318 -28.82 7.58 13.96
C THR A 318 -29.38 7.83 15.37
N SER A 319 -28.60 7.61 16.43
CA SER A 319 -29.03 7.75 17.83
C SER A 319 -27.99 8.40 18.75
N PHE A 320 -28.42 9.39 19.54
CA PHE A 320 -27.65 10.04 20.61
C PHE A 320 -28.11 9.52 21.99
N LYS A 321 -28.04 8.20 22.21
CA LYS A 321 -28.46 7.56 23.48
C LYS A 321 -27.22 7.14 24.29
N GLY A 322 -27.32 7.19 25.63
CA GLY A 322 -26.26 6.73 26.54
C GLY A 322 -25.70 7.84 27.45
N LYS A 323 -24.73 7.48 28.30
CA LYS A 323 -24.14 8.38 29.32
C LYS A 323 -23.29 9.52 28.72
N PHE A 324 -22.70 9.29 27.55
CA PHE A 324 -22.00 10.33 26.79
C PHE A 324 -22.36 10.18 25.31
N PRO A 325 -23.51 10.72 24.88
CA PRO A 325 -23.98 10.57 23.50
C PRO A 325 -23.23 11.50 22.54
N GLY A 326 -23.01 11.01 21.33
CA GLY A 326 -22.35 11.75 20.24
C GLY A 326 -20.84 11.62 20.23
N ASN A 327 -20.17 12.53 19.53
CA ASN A 327 -18.74 12.47 19.23
C ASN A 327 -18.01 13.73 19.68
N GLY A 328 -16.75 13.58 20.09
CA GLY A 328 -15.92 14.71 20.50
C GLY A 328 -14.44 14.46 20.26
N GLY A 329 -13.71 15.53 19.97
CA GLY A 329 -12.32 15.42 19.58
C GLY A 329 -11.60 16.74 19.49
N LEU A 330 -10.43 16.67 18.86
CA LEU A 330 -9.59 17.82 18.57
C LEU A 330 -9.33 17.87 17.06
N ILE A 331 -9.22 19.08 16.54
CA ILE A 331 -8.76 19.33 15.17
C ILE A 331 -7.57 20.27 15.20
N LYS A 332 -6.68 20.15 14.23
CA LYS A 332 -5.55 21.05 14.04
C LYS A 332 -5.24 21.18 12.56
N ILE A 333 -4.95 22.38 12.08
CA ILE A 333 -4.67 22.58 10.65
C ILE A 333 -3.34 23.30 10.50
N LEU A 334 -2.46 22.68 9.70
CA LEU A 334 -1.10 23.13 9.47
C LEU A 334 -0.89 23.39 7.98
N LEU A 335 -0.42 24.58 7.63
CA LEU A 335 0.10 24.89 6.31
C LEU A 335 1.56 24.46 6.22
N GLU A 336 1.90 23.67 5.21
CA GLU A 336 3.28 23.28 4.93
C GLU A 336 4.00 24.44 4.22
N ILE A 337 4.99 25.04 4.88
CA ILE A 337 5.86 26.06 4.31
C ILE A 337 7.04 25.34 3.65
N ASN A 338 7.07 25.35 2.32
CA ASN A 338 8.19 24.84 1.52
C ASN A 338 9.18 25.95 1.19
#